data_AF-A0AAV4SCV5-F1
#
_entry.id   AF-A0AAV4SCV5-F1
#
_cell.length_a   1.000
_cell.length_b   1.000
_cell.length_c   1.000
_cell.angle_alpha   90.00
_cell.angle_beta   90.00
_cell.angle_gamma   90.00
#
_symmetry.space_group_name_H-M   'P 1'
#
loop_
_entity.id
_entity.type
_entity.pdbx_description
1 polymer ?
#
loop_
_entity_poly.entity_id
_entity_poly.type
_entity_poly.pdbx_seq_one_letter_code
_entity_poly.pdbx_strand_id
1 'polypeptide(L)'
;MGSVHAKAMVLGVMDHSFDCLVLDMGVIKRVYCDKLPLLKKQFKRSQGVNQLNIFWKDPSLQGGLEQVIVIFALVDVILTSDKESLQIRVTLKKPEL
;
A
#
# COMPACT_ATOMS: atom_id res chain seq x y z
N MET A 1 14.03 1.23 -16.53
CA MET A 1 14.27 1.46 -15.09
C MET A 1 13.88 0.19 -14.36
N GLY A 2 14.66 -0.26 -13.38
CA GLY A 2 14.32 -1.47 -12.64
C GLY A 2 13.22 -1.18 -11.62
N SER A 3 12.14 -1.96 -11.67
CA SER A 3 11.18 -2.08 -10.58
C SER A 3 11.29 -3.47 -10.00
N VAL A 4 11.23 -3.58 -8.67
CA VAL A 4 11.23 -4.88 -7.99
C VAL A 4 9.86 -5.11 -7.38
N HIS A 5 9.24 -6.23 -7.72
CA HIS A 5 8.01 -6.69 -7.08
C HIS A 5 8.40 -7.47 -5.82
N ALA A 6 7.73 -7.20 -4.71
CA ALA A 6 8.03 -7.86 -3.44
C ALA A 6 6.76 -8.00 -2.60
N LYS A 7 6.81 -8.90 -1.62
CA LYS A 7 5.82 -8.98 -0.55
C LYS A 7 6.24 -8.11 0.63
N ALA A 8 5.26 -7.48 1.26
CA ALA A 8 5.48 -6.67 2.46
C ALA A 8 4.40 -6.93 3.51
N MET A 9 4.80 -6.89 4.78
CA MET A 9 3.87 -6.99 5.91
C MET A 9 3.63 -5.60 6.49
N VAL A 10 2.36 -5.24 6.68
CA VAL A 10 1.97 -3.94 7.26
C VAL A 10 2.33 -3.91 8.76
N LEU A 11 2.97 -2.84 9.21
CA LEU A 11 3.40 -2.62 10.59
C LEU A 11 2.59 -1.53 11.30
N GLY A 12 2.16 -0.50 10.57
CA GLY A 12 1.41 0.62 11.13
C GLY A 12 0.52 1.27 10.08
N VAL A 13 -0.65 1.74 10.48
CA VAL A 13 -1.66 2.31 9.56
C VAL A 13 -2.02 3.72 9.99
N MET A 14 -1.99 4.64 9.02
CA MET A 14 -2.43 6.03 9.12
C MET A 14 -3.60 6.26 8.15
N ASP A 15 -4.15 7.46 8.15
CA ASP A 15 -5.29 7.86 7.31
C ASP A 15 -4.97 7.95 5.81
N HIS A 16 -3.72 8.27 5.45
CA HIS A 16 -3.27 8.41 4.07
C HIS A 16 -2.10 7.49 3.69
N SER A 17 -1.59 6.70 4.64
CA SER A 17 -0.41 5.86 4.42
C SER A 17 -0.36 4.67 5.37
N PHE A 18 0.56 3.75 5.12
CA PHE A 18 0.91 2.69 6.06
C PHE A 18 2.42 2.41 5.99
N ASP A 19 2.99 1.97 7.10
CA ASP A 19 4.36 1.48 7.15
C ASP A 19 4.36 -0.03 6.94
N CYS A 20 5.32 -0.55 6.18
CA CYS A 20 5.46 -1.97 5.92
C CYS A 20 6.92 -2.44 5.92
N LEU A 21 7.13 -3.69 6.34
CA LEU A 21 8.39 -4.41 6.19
C LEU A 21 8.39 -5.13 4.84
N VAL A 22 9.29 -4.76 3.92
CA VAL A 22 9.53 -5.50 2.68
C VAL A 22 10.33 -6.75 3.01
N LEU A 23 9.71 -7.92 2.84
CA LEU A 23 10.19 -9.17 3.45
C LEU A 23 11.56 -9.60 2.92
N ASP A 24 11.74 -9.59 1.60
CA ASP A 24 12.96 -10.08 0.95
C ASP A 24 14.19 -9.19 1.19
N MET A 25 13.97 -7.96 1.68
CA MET A 25 15.01 -6.94 1.83
C MET A 25 15.21 -6.51 3.29
N GLY A 26 14.32 -6.86 4.21
CA GLY A 26 14.39 -6.43 5.60
C GLY A 26 14.25 -4.92 5.80
N VAL A 27 13.72 -4.17 4.82
CA VAL A 27 13.60 -2.71 4.90
C VAL A 27 12.20 -2.26 5.28
N ILE A 28 12.11 -1.28 6.17
CA ILE A 28 10.84 -0.64 6.53
C ILE A 28 10.65 0.60 5.68
N LYS A 29 9.47 0.73 5.07
CA LYS A 29 9.11 1.85 4.20
C LYS A 29 7.67 2.28 4.45
N ARG A 30 7.41 3.57 4.23
CA ARG A 30 6.07 4.15 4.20
C ARG A 30 5.50 4.11 2.78
N VAL A 31 4.29 3.59 2.64
CA VAL A 31 3.53 3.57 1.40
C VAL A 31 2.42 4.61 1.49
N TYR A 32 2.48 5.62 0.61
CA TYR A 32 1.47 6.68 0.51
C TYR A 32 0.37 6.29 -0.48
N CYS A 33 -0.88 6.42 -0.06
CA CYS A 33 -2.03 6.05 -0.88
C CYS A 33 -2.51 7.18 -1.80
N ASP A 34 -2.05 8.41 -1.62
CA ASP A 34 -2.57 9.60 -2.32
C ASP A 34 -2.35 9.58 -3.83
N LYS A 35 -1.28 8.92 -4.29
CA LYS A 35 -0.95 8.80 -5.72
C LYS A 35 -1.42 7.48 -6.34
N LEU A 36 -2.08 6.63 -5.56
CA LEU A 36 -2.63 5.38 -6.08
C LEU A 36 -3.90 5.67 -6.90
N PRO A 37 -4.20 4.86 -7.93
CA PRO A 37 -5.41 4.97 -8.74
C PRO A 37 -6.65 4.48 -7.96
N LEU A 38 -7.04 5.20 -6.90
CA LEU A 38 -8.16 4.88 -6.04
C LEU A 38 -9.39 5.72 -6.41
N LEU A 39 -10.59 5.13 -6.29
CA LEU A 39 -11.86 5.86 -6.30
C LEU A 39 -12.02 6.66 -5.02
N LYS A 40 -11.74 6.03 -3.88
CA LYS A 40 -11.83 6.62 -2.55
C LYS A 40 -10.99 5.84 -1.55
N LYS A 41 -10.79 6.44 -0.38
CA LYS A 41 -10.17 5.82 0.80
C LYS A 41 -10.97 6.21 2.04
N GLN A 42 -11.03 5.32 3.03
CA GLN A 42 -11.76 5.52 4.29
C GLN A 42 -10.91 5.01 5.44
N PHE A 43 -10.52 5.91 6.34
CA PHE A 43 -9.83 5.56 7.57
C PHE A 43 -10.83 5.30 8.69
N LYS A 44 -10.60 4.23 9.44
CA LYS A 44 -11.41 3.86 10.62
C LYS A 44 -10.47 3.49 11.76
N ARG A 45 -10.86 3.88 12.97
CA ARG A 45 -10.22 3.42 14.20
C ARG A 45 -11.27 2.71 15.05
N SER A 46 -11.09 1.42 15.26
CA SER A 46 -12.01 0.60 16.07
C SER A 46 -11.22 -0.15 17.13
N GLN A 47 -11.65 -0.04 18.38
CA GLN A 47 -11.02 -0.73 19.53
C GLN A 47 -9.49 -0.51 19.60
N GLY A 48 -9.02 0.69 19.27
CA GLY A 48 -7.59 1.02 19.27
C GLY A 48 -6.81 0.58 18.03
N VAL A 49 -7.43 -0.19 17.12
CA VAL A 49 -6.81 -0.65 15.87
C VAL A 49 -7.13 0.31 14.73
N ASN A 50 -6.10 0.73 14.01
CA ASN A 50 -6.21 1.56 12.81
C ASN A 50 -6.42 0.68 11.58
N GLN A 51 -7.34 1.09 10.72
CA GLN A 51 -7.68 0.42 9.48
C GLN A 51 -7.87 1.46 8.37
N LEU A 52 -7.32 1.18 7.19
CA LEU A 52 -7.49 2.00 6.00
C LEU A 52 -8.13 1.15 4.89
N ASN A 53 -9.39 1.43 4.56
CA ASN A 53 -10.07 0.82 3.43
C ASN A 53 -9.76 1.66 2.19
N ILE A 54 -9.19 1.04 1.16
CA ILE A 54 -8.97 1.66 -0.13
C ILE A 54 -9.84 0.98 -1.18
N PHE A 55 -10.32 1.77 -2.14
CA PHE A 55 -11.17 1.28 -3.23
C PHE A 55 -10.46 1.57 -4.54
N TRP A 56 -9.87 0.55 -5.16
CA TRP A 56 -9.16 0.70 -6.42
C TRP A 56 -10.12 1.01 -7.55
N LYS A 57 -9.72 1.92 -8.45
CA LYS A 57 -10.42 2.10 -9.73
C LYS A 57 -10.39 0.78 -10.50
N ASP A 58 -11.56 0.30 -10.85
CA ASP A 58 -11.72 -0.90 -11.67
C ASP A 58 -12.88 -0.66 -12.66
N PRO A 59 -12.65 -0.73 -13.98
CA PRO A 59 -13.71 -0.55 -14.97
C PRO A 59 -14.83 -1.60 -14.86
N SER A 60 -14.54 -2.77 -14.29
CA SER A 60 -15.51 -3.85 -14.14
C SER A 60 -16.37 -3.76 -12.86
N LEU A 61 -16.00 -2.90 -11.90
CA LEU A 61 -16.67 -2.78 -10.60
C LEU A 61 -17.08 -1.33 -10.33
N GLN A 62 -18.39 -1.05 -10.35
CA GLN A 62 -18.93 0.31 -10.14
C GLN A 62 -18.50 0.95 -8.80
N GLY A 63 -18.27 0.14 -7.76
CA GLY A 63 -17.78 0.58 -6.44
C GLY A 63 -16.26 0.53 -6.27
N GLY A 64 -15.54 0.03 -7.28
CA GLY A 64 -14.13 -0.32 -7.21
C GLY A 64 -13.86 -1.64 -6.49
N LEU A 65 -12.61 -2.08 -6.55
CA LEU A 65 -12.12 -3.24 -5.79
C LEU A 65 -11.70 -2.77 -4.40
N GLU A 66 -12.40 -3.23 -3.35
CA GLU A 66 -12.05 -2.91 -1.98
C GLU A 66 -10.81 -3.71 -1.54
N GLN A 67 -9.86 -3.05 -0.89
CA GLN A 67 -8.75 -3.67 -0.19
C GLN A 67 -8.62 -3.04 1.20
N VAL A 68 -8.55 -3.88 2.22
CA VAL A 68 -8.47 -3.46 3.61
C VAL A 68 -7.01 -3.53 4.08
N ILE A 69 -6.47 -2.39 4.52
CA ILE A 69 -5.11 -2.28 5.06
C ILE A 69 -5.19 -2.21 6.59
N VAL A 70 -4.63 -3.23 7.24
CA VAL A 70 -4.52 -3.37 8.71
C VAL A 70 -3.13 -3.88 9.07
N ILE A 71 -2.72 -3.73 10.32
CA ILE A 71 -1.47 -4.33 10.81
C ILE A 71 -1.43 -5.84 10.54
N PHE A 72 -0.25 -6.37 10.23
CA PHE A 72 0.01 -7.75 9.83
C PHE A 72 -0.63 -8.23 8.53
N ALA A 73 -1.37 -7.37 7.81
CA ALA A 73 -1.80 -7.71 6.45
C ALA A 73 -0.58 -7.90 5.54
N LEU A 74 -0.61 -8.96 4.73
CA LEU A 74 0.37 -9.21 3.67
C LEU A 74 -0.09 -8.49 2.40
N VAL A 75 0.79 -7.70 1.81
CA VAL A 75 0.50 -6.92 0.60
C VAL A 75 1.61 -7.10 -0.44
N ASP A 76 1.25 -6.96 -1.71
CA ASP A 76 2.23 -6.88 -2.81
C ASP A 76 2.60 -5.42 -3.07
N VAL A 77 3.89 -5.13 -3.14
CA VAL A 77 4.43 -3.79 -3.36
C VAL A 77 5.39 -3.78 -4.54
N ILE A 78 5.59 -2.58 -5.10
CA ILE A 78 6.56 -2.31 -6.15
C ILE A 78 7.56 -1.30 -5.61
N LEU A 79 8.83 -1.67 -5.60
CA LEU A 79 9.94 -0.80 -5.27
C LEU A 79 10.48 -0.15 -6.54
N THR A 80 10.65 1.17 -6.50
CA THR A 80 11.22 1.96 -7.59
C THR A 80 12.37 2.82 -7.08
N SER A 81 13.49 2.81 -7.80
CA SER A 81 14.62 3.70 -7.49
C SER A 81 14.43 5.05 -8.17
N ASP A 82 14.61 6.12 -7.41
CA ASP A 82 14.83 7.45 -7.94
C ASP A 82 16.30 7.59 -8.37
N LYS A 83 16.55 8.10 -9.58
CA LYS A 83 17.89 8.26 -10.16
C LYS A 83 18.68 9.42 -9.56
N GLU A 84 17.98 10.43 -9.06
CA GLU A 84 18.61 11.68 -8.64
C GLU A 84 18.93 11.69 -7.14
N SER A 85 18.20 10.88 -6.35
CA SER A 85 18.23 10.97 -4.88
C SER A 85 18.65 9.69 -4.16
N LEU A 86 18.97 8.60 -4.90
CA LEU A 86 19.17 7.24 -4.35
C LEU A 86 17.97 6.75 -3.49
N GLN A 87 16.83 7.45 -3.53
CA GLN A 87 15.67 7.12 -2.73
C GLN A 87 14.91 5.95 -3.36
N ILE A 88 14.71 4.90 -2.58
CA ILE A 88 13.79 3.83 -2.92
C ILE A 88 12.39 4.22 -2.46
N ARG A 89 11.48 4.35 -3.42
CA ARG A 89 10.04 4.52 -3.20
C ARG A 89 9.35 3.16 -3.23
N VAL A 90 8.31 3.02 -2.43
CA VAL A 90 7.46 1.82 -2.41
C VAL A 90 6.02 2.23 -2.70
N THR A 91 5.38 1.56 -3.65
CA THR A 91 3.96 1.73 -3.96
C THR A 91 3.22 0.42 -3.82
N LEU A 92 1.99 0.47 -3.30
CA LEU A 92 1.12 -0.70 -3.22
C LEU A 92 0.69 -1.13 -4.63
N LYS A 93 0.74 -2.45 -4.90
CA LYS A 93 0.20 -3.03 -6.13
C LYS A 93 -1.31 -3.27 -5.93
N LYS A 94 -2.11 -2.95 -6.96
CA LYS A 94 -3.51 -3.36 -7.01
C LYS A 94 -3.58 -4.90 -6.93
N PRO A 95 -4.37 -5.49 -6.03
CA PRO A 95 -4.54 -6.94 -5.96
C PRO A 95 -5.18 -7.45 -7.25
N GLU A 96 -4.76 -8.63 -7.69
CA GLU A 96 -5.40 -9.36 -8.77
C GLU A 96 -6.63 -10.08 -8.17
N LEU A 97 -7.75 -10.06 -8.90
CA LEU A 97 -9.00 -10.75 -8.53
C LEU A 97 -8.88 -12.25 -8.76
#